data_AF-A0A7J4GDN7-F1
#
_entry.id   AF-A0A7J4GDN7-F1
#
_cell.length_a   1.000
_cell.length_b   1.000
_cell.length_c   1.000
_cell.angle_alpha   90.00
_cell.angle_beta   90.00
_cell.angle_gamma   90.00
#
_symmetry.space_group_name_H-M   'P 1'
#
loop_
_entity.id
_entity.type
_entity.pdbx_description
1 polymer ?
#
loop_
_entity_poly.entity_id
_entity_poly.type
_entity_poly.pdbx_seq_one_letter_code
_entity_poly.pdbx_strand_id
1 'polypeptide(L)'
;MTRLAGDLLLAKCPDICRTFYPRRIIDALDSIPDEAWRDDHIHRAFRALEALEADPLSAAESADVLGEIRADLERRLALLKQIRRRYRAFIIDEAQDNSPLQWRLLSRLWGPREIRTDEVEEPNTDWQPTICYVGDMKQSIYAFRQAEVAGFRLYANRLRRINEAEFQHIPVLTRAPELRRQDASRDPRYSHLLQILRGSELADARARNITAWIPFDSNDGTVILDADEVTARTQGLILLRINYRTQGGLLRVMNEWWEDVFDERHRFFSDADYYAEAQQLIPQPSKQKNSGTLEWICPVRDGGESDPPRELTTYLDPFGPGKPDSAERQAMMIAMRIRALHDGTSTRVRGADGEWRVIQSVEKVEYGDIMILMASRGDLRDTMIRHLHDLGIPAQADREGGLLRR
;
A
#
# COMPACT_ATOMS: atom_id res chain seq x y z
N MET A 1 17.88 -9.06 10.27
CA MET A 1 17.12 -9.93 9.34
C MET A 1 17.43 -9.64 7.88
N THR A 2 17.39 -8.38 7.43
CA THR A 2 17.54 -7.99 6.01
C THR A 2 18.84 -8.46 5.34
N ARG A 3 19.96 -8.48 6.08
CA ARG A 3 21.25 -8.98 5.60
C ARG A 3 21.21 -10.48 5.26
N LEU A 4 20.69 -11.30 6.18
CA LEU A 4 20.59 -12.76 6.00
C LEU A 4 19.66 -13.13 4.85
N ALA A 5 18.55 -12.38 4.69
CA ALA A 5 17.66 -12.54 3.55
C ALA A 5 18.37 -12.19 2.24
N GLY A 6 19.17 -11.11 2.21
CA GLY A 6 19.97 -10.75 1.03
C GLY A 6 20.98 -11.83 0.63
N ASP A 7 21.67 -12.42 1.60
CA ASP A 7 22.64 -13.50 1.36
C ASP A 7 21.94 -14.78 0.86
N LEU A 8 20.78 -15.13 1.43
CA LEU A 8 19.99 -16.29 1.01
C LEU A 8 19.45 -16.14 -0.42
N LEU A 9 19.05 -14.92 -0.80
CA LEU A 9 18.41 -14.63 -2.08
C LEU A 9 19.38 -14.19 -3.17
N LEU A 10 20.70 -14.24 -2.89
CA LEU A 10 21.75 -13.76 -3.78
C LEU A 10 21.48 -12.34 -4.29
N ALA A 11 21.00 -11.47 -3.41
CA ALA A 11 20.77 -10.06 -3.73
C ALA A 11 22.08 -9.27 -3.89
N LYS A 12 23.18 -9.82 -3.36
CA LYS A 12 24.58 -9.40 -3.46
C LYS A 12 25.46 -10.62 -3.22
N CYS A 13 26.78 -10.49 -3.31
CA CYS A 13 27.68 -11.55 -2.85
C CYS A 13 27.47 -11.80 -1.34
N PRO A 14 27.13 -13.05 -0.91
CA PRO A 14 26.94 -13.38 0.49
C PRO A 14 28.18 -13.05 1.32
N ASP A 15 28.00 -12.54 2.53
CA ASP A 15 29.12 -11.99 3.29
C ASP A 15 30.19 -13.04 3.62
N ILE A 16 29.79 -14.29 3.87
CA ILE A 16 30.73 -15.40 4.11
C ILE A 16 31.52 -15.80 2.86
N CYS A 17 30.94 -15.63 1.66
CA CYS A 17 31.63 -15.94 0.41
C CYS A 17 32.77 -14.97 0.11
N ARG A 18 32.72 -13.75 0.66
CA ARG A 18 33.74 -12.73 0.42
C ARG A 18 35.13 -13.10 0.93
N THR A 19 35.25 -14.06 1.84
CA THR A 19 36.54 -14.51 2.37
C THR A 19 37.24 -15.51 1.45
N PHE A 20 36.54 -16.12 0.49
CA PHE A 20 37.10 -17.20 -0.34
C PHE A 20 36.71 -17.13 -1.82
N TYR A 21 35.77 -16.26 -2.23
CA TYR A 21 35.47 -16.02 -3.64
C TYR A 21 36.48 -15.04 -4.25
N PRO A 22 37.00 -15.32 -5.47
CA PRO A 22 37.75 -14.37 -6.27
C PRO A 22 37.01 -13.05 -6.47
N ARG A 23 37.75 -11.93 -6.46
CA ARG A 23 37.20 -10.58 -6.55
C ARG A 23 36.28 -10.38 -7.75
N ARG A 24 36.63 -10.92 -8.92
CA ARG A 24 35.81 -10.85 -10.15
C ARG A 24 34.42 -11.46 -9.97
N ILE A 25 34.30 -12.55 -9.21
CA ILE A 25 33.02 -13.21 -8.91
C ILE A 25 32.22 -12.36 -7.91
N ILE A 26 32.88 -11.82 -6.89
CA ILE A 26 32.26 -10.92 -5.90
C ILE A 26 31.66 -9.69 -6.60
N ASP A 27 32.43 -9.03 -7.45
CA ASP A 27 31.99 -7.82 -8.17
C ASP A 27 30.83 -8.14 -9.13
N ALA A 28 30.88 -9.31 -9.80
CA ALA A 28 29.77 -9.77 -10.62
C ALA A 28 28.49 -9.96 -9.79
N LEU A 29 28.57 -10.63 -8.63
CA LEU A 29 27.43 -10.83 -7.74
C LEU A 29 26.90 -9.55 -7.09
N ASP A 30 27.76 -8.54 -6.88
CA ASP A 30 27.34 -7.25 -6.32
C ASP A 30 26.66 -6.34 -7.37
N SER A 31 26.86 -6.62 -8.67
CA SER A 31 26.33 -5.86 -9.81
C SER A 31 24.88 -6.20 -10.19
N ILE A 32 23.94 -6.24 -9.24
CA ILE A 32 22.53 -6.54 -9.58
C ILE A 32 21.96 -5.47 -10.55
N PRO A 33 21.13 -5.86 -11.54
CA PRO A 33 20.36 -4.89 -12.32
C PRO A 33 19.19 -4.28 -11.54
N ASP A 34 18.60 -3.20 -12.07
CA ASP A 34 17.37 -2.58 -11.53
C ASP A 34 16.16 -3.53 -11.57
N GLU A 35 16.15 -4.44 -12.54
CA GLU A 35 15.22 -5.58 -12.66
C GLU A 35 15.69 -6.69 -11.73
N ALA A 36 15.59 -6.43 -10.42
CA ALA A 36 16.22 -7.26 -9.40
C ALA A 36 15.74 -8.72 -9.40
N TRP A 37 14.63 -9.08 -10.05
CA TRP A 37 14.20 -10.48 -10.21
C TRP A 37 15.07 -11.30 -11.17
N ARG A 38 15.82 -10.67 -12.07
CA ARG A 38 16.69 -11.35 -13.05
C ARG A 38 17.94 -11.93 -12.40
N ASP A 39 18.47 -12.99 -13.00
CA ASP A 39 19.66 -13.71 -12.51
C ASP A 39 20.93 -13.34 -13.29
N ASP A 40 20.92 -12.27 -14.08
CA ASP A 40 22.02 -11.89 -14.97
C ASP A 40 23.36 -11.73 -14.23
N HIS A 41 23.34 -11.16 -13.03
CA HIS A 41 24.54 -10.99 -12.19
C HIS A 41 25.11 -12.34 -11.71
N ILE A 42 24.24 -13.32 -11.45
CA ILE A 42 24.64 -14.69 -11.11
C ILE A 42 25.24 -15.38 -12.34
N HIS A 43 24.62 -15.23 -13.52
CA HIS A 43 25.17 -15.77 -14.76
C HIS A 43 26.53 -15.15 -15.12
N ARG A 44 26.71 -13.85 -14.89
CA ARG A 44 28.03 -13.19 -15.03
C ARG A 44 29.05 -13.75 -14.04
N ALA A 45 28.63 -14.06 -12.80
CA ALA A 45 29.50 -14.68 -11.81
C ALA A 45 29.96 -16.08 -12.23
N PHE A 46 29.06 -16.89 -12.82
CA PHE A 46 29.44 -18.18 -13.41
C PHE A 46 30.39 -18.04 -14.60
N ARG A 47 30.17 -17.09 -15.51
CA ARG A 47 31.11 -16.83 -16.61
C ARG A 47 32.48 -16.37 -16.12
N ALA A 48 32.51 -15.54 -15.08
CA ALA A 48 33.76 -15.12 -14.45
C ALA A 48 34.50 -16.31 -13.83
N LEU A 49 33.77 -17.25 -13.21
CA LEU A 49 34.33 -18.49 -12.69
C LEU A 49 34.87 -19.40 -13.80
N GLU A 50 34.10 -19.62 -14.88
CA GLU A 50 34.53 -20.40 -16.05
C GLU A 50 35.82 -19.85 -16.68
N ALA A 51 35.94 -18.52 -16.77
CA ALA A 51 37.15 -17.88 -17.27
C ALA A 51 38.38 -18.13 -16.38
N LEU A 52 38.19 -18.17 -15.05
CA LEU A 52 39.26 -18.47 -14.09
C LEU A 52 39.65 -19.96 -14.12
N GLU A 53 38.68 -20.86 -14.33
CA GLU A 53 38.94 -22.30 -14.49
C GLU A 53 39.70 -22.60 -15.79
N ALA A 54 39.41 -21.84 -16.86
CA ALA A 54 40.09 -21.97 -18.15
C ALA A 54 41.54 -21.41 -18.13
N ASP A 55 41.83 -20.43 -17.27
CA ASP A 55 43.16 -19.87 -17.07
C ASP A 55 43.51 -19.78 -15.57
N PRO A 56 43.95 -20.88 -14.94
CA PRO A 56 44.25 -20.94 -13.50
C PRO A 56 45.38 -20.00 -13.08
N LEU A 57 46.28 -19.61 -13.99
CA LEU A 57 47.35 -18.64 -13.70
C LEU A 57 46.78 -17.25 -13.36
N SER A 58 45.61 -16.92 -13.92
CA SER A 58 44.87 -15.69 -13.61
C SER A 58 44.08 -15.75 -12.30
N ALA A 59 43.89 -16.95 -11.72
CA ALA A 59 43.14 -17.20 -10.49
C ALA A 59 43.99 -17.09 -9.20
N ALA A 60 45.32 -16.94 -9.33
CA ALA A 60 46.27 -16.76 -8.23
C ALA A 60 46.04 -17.78 -7.09
N GLU A 61 45.91 -17.32 -5.83
CA GLU A 61 45.76 -18.16 -4.64
C GLU A 61 44.46 -19.00 -4.60
N SER A 62 43.50 -18.75 -5.49
CA SER A 62 42.21 -19.45 -5.51
C SER A 62 42.14 -20.63 -6.49
N ALA A 63 43.22 -20.90 -7.25
CA ALA A 63 43.23 -21.93 -8.30
C ALA A 63 42.83 -23.33 -7.79
N ASP A 64 43.29 -23.69 -6.59
CA ASP A 64 43.06 -25.02 -6.00
C ASP A 64 41.64 -25.20 -5.42
N VAL A 65 40.88 -24.12 -5.25
CA VAL A 65 39.53 -24.12 -4.63
C VAL A 65 38.41 -23.73 -5.59
N LEU A 66 38.70 -23.50 -6.88
CA LEU A 66 37.69 -23.10 -7.88
C LEU A 66 36.53 -24.10 -7.99
N GLY A 67 36.81 -25.41 -7.91
CA GLY A 67 35.77 -26.44 -7.90
C GLY A 67 34.84 -26.37 -6.68
N GLU A 68 35.38 -26.02 -5.51
CA GLU A 68 34.58 -25.83 -4.29
C GLU A 68 33.70 -24.57 -4.38
N ILE A 69 34.25 -23.50 -4.97
CA ILE A 69 33.52 -22.24 -5.23
C ILE A 69 32.36 -22.49 -6.21
N ARG A 70 32.59 -23.26 -7.28
CA ARG A 70 31.54 -23.68 -8.22
C ARG A 70 30.42 -24.40 -7.49
N ALA A 71 30.78 -25.42 -6.71
CA ALA A 71 29.81 -26.22 -5.96
C ALA A 71 29.01 -25.38 -4.93
N ASP A 72 29.64 -24.38 -4.28
CA ASP A 72 28.92 -23.44 -3.40
C ASP A 72 27.95 -22.54 -4.17
N LEU A 73 28.38 -21.95 -5.28
CA LEU A 73 27.53 -21.05 -6.07
C LEU A 73 26.34 -21.80 -6.70
N GLU A 74 26.58 -23.00 -7.24
CA GLU A 74 25.53 -23.87 -7.79
C GLU A 74 24.51 -24.26 -6.72
N ARG A 75 24.97 -24.67 -5.53
CA ARG A 75 24.09 -25.00 -4.41
C ARG A 75 23.22 -23.81 -3.99
N ARG A 76 23.79 -22.60 -3.94
CA ARG A 76 23.04 -21.38 -3.56
C ARG A 76 22.00 -21.01 -4.62
N LEU A 77 22.36 -21.08 -5.90
CA LEU A 77 21.41 -20.85 -6.98
C LEU A 77 20.29 -21.89 -6.98
N ALA A 78 20.63 -23.18 -6.77
CA ALA A 78 19.65 -24.24 -6.64
C ALA A 78 18.68 -24.00 -5.46
N LEU A 79 19.21 -23.60 -4.31
CA LEU A 79 18.38 -23.24 -3.15
C LEU A 79 17.44 -22.07 -3.45
N LEU A 80 17.92 -21.01 -4.11
CA LEU A 80 17.07 -19.90 -4.53
C LEU A 80 15.95 -20.36 -5.47
N LYS A 81 16.27 -21.18 -6.48
CA LYS A 81 15.30 -21.78 -7.40
C LYS A 81 14.26 -22.66 -6.69
N GLN A 82 14.67 -23.39 -5.65
CA GLN A 82 13.78 -24.19 -4.80
C GLN A 82 12.83 -23.31 -3.97
N ILE A 83 13.34 -22.23 -3.37
CA ILE A 83 12.51 -21.26 -2.63
C ILE A 83 11.47 -20.65 -3.57
N ARG A 84 11.87 -20.19 -4.76
CA ARG A 84 10.95 -19.64 -5.78
C ARG A 84 9.88 -20.65 -6.19
N ARG A 85 10.26 -21.92 -6.37
CA ARG A 85 9.31 -23.00 -6.69
C ARG A 85 8.25 -23.22 -5.62
N ARG A 86 8.62 -23.05 -4.34
CA ARG A 86 7.72 -23.21 -3.20
C ARG A 86 6.61 -22.16 -3.19
N TYR A 87 6.89 -20.94 -3.63
CA TYR A 87 5.96 -19.81 -3.61
C TYR A 87 5.55 -19.41 -5.03
N ARG A 88 4.40 -19.91 -5.48
CA ARG A 88 3.91 -19.71 -6.85
C ARG A 88 3.19 -18.39 -7.07
N ALA A 89 2.74 -17.75 -6.00
CA ALA A 89 2.06 -16.48 -6.06
C ALA A 89 2.45 -15.61 -4.86
N PHE A 90 2.55 -14.31 -5.09
CA PHE A 90 2.80 -13.29 -4.08
C PHE A 90 1.65 -12.29 -4.10
N ILE A 91 1.03 -12.08 -2.94
CA ILE A 91 0.02 -11.04 -2.70
C ILE A 91 0.61 -10.10 -1.66
N ILE A 92 0.88 -8.86 -2.05
CA ILE A 92 1.52 -7.86 -1.18
C ILE A 92 0.49 -6.77 -0.89
N ASP A 93 0.09 -6.66 0.36
CA ASP A 93 -0.76 -5.57 0.84
C ASP A 93 0.10 -4.38 1.30
N GLU A 94 -0.49 -3.19 1.33
CA GLU A 94 0.19 -1.92 1.68
C GLU A 94 1.51 -1.70 0.93
N ALA A 95 1.53 -2.05 -0.36
CA ALA A 95 2.77 -2.09 -1.13
C ALA A 95 3.42 -0.72 -1.33
N GLN A 96 2.67 0.39 -1.14
CA GLN A 96 3.21 1.75 -1.16
C GLN A 96 4.23 2.02 -0.04
N ASP A 97 4.21 1.23 1.05
CA ASP A 97 5.09 1.44 2.21
C ASP A 97 6.37 0.61 2.16
N ASN A 98 6.60 -0.12 1.06
CA ASN A 98 7.85 -0.86 0.87
C ASN A 98 9.03 0.08 0.60
N SER A 99 10.12 -0.15 1.32
CA SER A 99 11.42 0.46 1.05
C SER A 99 12.09 -0.13 -0.21
N PRO A 100 13.07 0.56 -0.82
CA PRO A 100 13.81 0.04 -1.97
C PRO A 100 14.46 -1.32 -1.71
N LEU A 101 14.97 -1.53 -0.49
CA LEU A 101 15.58 -2.79 -0.10
C LEU A 101 14.54 -3.92 0.01
N GLN A 102 13.34 -3.63 0.53
CA GLN A 102 12.25 -4.61 0.54
C GLN A 102 11.82 -4.98 -0.88
N TRP A 103 11.63 -4.00 -1.76
CA TRP A 103 11.34 -4.24 -3.18
C TRP A 103 12.41 -5.09 -3.87
N ARG A 104 13.68 -4.77 -3.66
CA ARG A 104 14.81 -5.54 -4.21
C ARG A 104 14.85 -6.98 -3.67
N LEU A 105 14.61 -7.19 -2.37
CA LEU A 105 14.62 -8.53 -1.80
C LEU A 105 13.41 -9.37 -2.21
N LEU A 106 12.21 -8.78 -2.22
CA LEU A 106 10.98 -9.44 -2.66
C LEU A 106 11.11 -9.85 -4.13
N SER A 107 11.60 -8.96 -4.98
CA SER A 107 11.78 -9.24 -6.41
C SER A 107 12.77 -10.37 -6.70
N ARG A 108 13.78 -10.62 -5.86
CA ARG A 108 14.64 -11.82 -6.00
C ARG A 108 13.84 -13.12 -6.02
N LEU A 109 12.66 -13.17 -5.40
CA LEU A 109 11.80 -14.35 -5.37
C LEU A 109 10.97 -14.53 -6.65
N TRP A 110 11.05 -13.62 -7.61
CA TRP A 110 10.23 -13.66 -8.82
C TRP A 110 10.94 -14.25 -10.04
N GLY A 111 12.25 -14.44 -9.98
CA GLY A 111 13.00 -15.02 -11.10
C GLY A 111 12.73 -16.51 -11.37
N PRO A 112 13.55 -17.14 -12.22
CA PRO A 112 13.39 -18.54 -12.60
C PRO A 112 13.35 -19.51 -11.42
N ARG A 113 12.41 -20.47 -11.45
CA ARG A 113 12.23 -21.50 -10.42
C ARG A 113 12.91 -22.82 -10.82
N GLU A 114 13.00 -23.74 -9.86
CA GLU A 114 13.44 -25.10 -10.13
C GLU A 114 12.40 -25.81 -11.03
N ILE A 115 12.85 -26.34 -12.17
CA ILE A 115 12.05 -27.16 -13.09
C ILE A 115 12.31 -28.63 -12.77
N ARG A 116 11.24 -29.41 -12.63
CA ARG A 116 11.33 -30.86 -12.39
C ARG A 116 11.14 -31.63 -13.70
N THR A 117 11.60 -32.88 -13.73
CA THR A 117 11.62 -33.75 -14.91
C THR A 117 10.25 -34.00 -15.55
N ASP A 118 9.15 -33.74 -14.83
CA ASP A 118 7.77 -33.92 -15.26
C ASP A 118 7.10 -32.62 -15.75
N GLU A 119 7.81 -31.50 -15.80
CA GLU A 119 7.22 -30.20 -16.11
C GLU A 119 7.47 -29.71 -17.55
N VAL A 120 6.52 -28.90 -18.01
CA VAL A 120 6.59 -28.16 -19.27
C VAL A 120 7.76 -27.16 -19.22
N GLU A 121 8.31 -26.88 -20.39
CA GLU A 121 9.36 -25.89 -20.65
C GLU A 121 9.11 -24.55 -19.93
N GLU A 122 10.19 -23.86 -19.58
CA GLU A 122 10.15 -22.57 -18.89
C GLU A 122 9.31 -21.57 -19.67
N PRO A 123 8.28 -20.93 -19.07
CA PRO A 123 7.48 -19.95 -19.77
C PRO A 123 8.35 -18.75 -20.14
N ASN A 124 8.18 -18.24 -21.35
CA ASN A 124 8.91 -17.07 -21.84
C ASN A 124 8.33 -15.78 -21.21
N THR A 125 8.76 -15.48 -19.99
CA THR A 125 8.37 -14.29 -19.21
C THR A 125 9.51 -13.86 -18.30
N ASP A 126 9.55 -12.57 -17.96
CA ASP A 126 10.61 -11.96 -17.16
C ASP A 126 10.60 -12.47 -15.72
N TRP A 127 9.46 -12.91 -15.19
CA TRP A 127 9.34 -13.57 -13.90
C TRP A 127 8.40 -14.77 -13.99
N GLN A 128 8.46 -15.68 -13.02
CA GLN A 128 7.64 -16.89 -13.07
C GLN A 128 6.45 -16.96 -12.10
N PRO A 129 6.48 -16.40 -10.87
CA PRO A 129 5.30 -16.47 -10.01
C PRO A 129 4.25 -15.44 -10.43
N THR A 130 3.01 -15.68 -10.03
CA THR A 130 1.97 -14.66 -10.12
C THR A 130 2.19 -13.58 -9.07
N ILE A 131 2.20 -12.31 -9.48
CA ILE A 131 2.37 -11.19 -8.56
C ILE A 131 1.10 -10.36 -8.56
N CYS A 132 0.57 -10.13 -7.37
CA CYS A 132 -0.50 -9.19 -7.12
C CYS A 132 -0.07 -8.29 -5.95
N TYR A 133 -0.29 -7.00 -6.06
CA TYR A 133 -0.17 -6.15 -4.90
C TYR A 133 -1.23 -5.07 -4.90
N VAL A 134 -1.56 -4.66 -3.69
CA VAL A 134 -2.62 -3.71 -3.38
C VAL A 134 -1.99 -2.60 -2.55
N GLY A 135 -2.45 -1.38 -2.79
CA GLY A 135 -1.93 -0.21 -2.10
C GLY A 135 -2.57 1.07 -2.59
N ASP A 136 -2.31 2.15 -1.88
CA ASP A 136 -2.77 3.48 -2.21
C ASP A 136 -1.66 4.51 -1.93
N MET A 137 -1.15 5.16 -2.99
CA MET A 137 -0.13 6.20 -2.86
C MET A 137 -0.57 7.34 -1.94
N LYS A 138 -1.87 7.65 -1.89
CA LYS A 138 -2.44 8.69 -1.02
C LYS A 138 -2.30 8.36 0.47
N GLN A 139 -2.05 7.09 0.81
CA GLN A 139 -1.96 6.60 2.19
C GLN A 139 -0.53 6.27 2.61
N SER A 140 0.47 6.53 1.77
CA SER A 140 1.86 6.32 2.19
C SER A 140 2.31 7.40 3.16
N ILE A 141 2.46 7.01 4.43
CA ILE A 141 2.81 7.91 5.55
C ILE A 141 4.12 7.50 6.25
N TYR A 142 4.81 6.47 5.75
CA TYR A 142 6.01 5.88 6.39
C TYR A 142 7.34 6.32 5.77
N ALA A 143 7.40 7.52 5.17
CA ALA A 143 8.64 8.06 4.59
C ALA A 143 9.81 8.10 5.60
N PHE A 144 9.54 8.35 6.89
CA PHE A 144 10.53 8.31 7.97
C PHE A 144 11.17 6.92 8.19
N ARG A 145 10.53 5.85 7.68
CA ARG A 145 11.06 4.48 7.67
C ARG A 145 11.69 4.10 6.33
N GLN A 146 11.94 5.09 5.46
CA GLN A 146 12.48 4.91 4.11
C GLN A 146 11.52 4.16 3.17
N ALA A 147 10.21 4.27 3.39
CA ALA A 147 9.23 3.86 2.38
C ALA A 147 9.40 4.74 1.14
N GLU A 148 9.44 4.13 -0.04
CA GLU A 148 9.62 4.85 -1.31
C GLU A 148 8.42 4.61 -2.23
N VAL A 149 7.56 5.62 -2.28
CA VAL A 149 6.32 5.64 -3.07
C VAL A 149 6.59 5.52 -4.57
N ALA A 150 7.71 6.06 -5.06
CA ALA A 150 8.15 5.92 -6.44
C ALA A 150 8.30 4.45 -6.86
N GLY A 151 8.82 3.60 -5.95
CA GLY A 151 8.92 2.16 -6.15
C GLY A 151 7.58 1.51 -6.48
N PHE A 152 6.51 1.88 -5.78
CA PHE A 152 5.17 1.35 -6.04
C PHE A 152 4.72 1.59 -7.50
N ARG A 153 4.91 2.81 -8.01
CA ARG A 153 4.56 3.17 -9.40
C ARG A 153 5.47 2.47 -10.41
N LEU A 154 6.77 2.41 -10.13
CA LEU A 154 7.75 1.74 -10.99
C LEU A 154 7.44 0.25 -11.17
N TYR A 155 7.13 -0.45 -10.08
CA TYR A 155 6.74 -1.87 -10.13
C TYR A 155 5.37 -2.06 -10.80
N ALA A 156 4.46 -1.08 -10.74
CA ALA A 156 3.17 -1.13 -11.46
C ALA A 156 3.37 -1.08 -12.96
N ASN A 157 4.22 -0.17 -13.41
CA ASN A 157 4.56 -0.06 -14.82
C ASN A 157 5.36 -1.26 -15.34
N ARG A 158 6.15 -1.93 -14.48
CA ARG A 158 6.83 -3.19 -14.81
C ARG A 158 5.82 -4.34 -14.96
N LEU A 159 4.94 -4.53 -13.98
CA LEU A 159 3.88 -5.56 -13.99
C LEU A 159 2.96 -5.40 -15.22
N ARG A 160 2.56 -4.16 -15.55
CA ARG A 160 1.74 -3.88 -16.74
C ARG A 160 2.43 -4.31 -18.03
N ARG A 161 3.71 -3.96 -18.21
CA ARG A 161 4.50 -4.34 -19.40
C ARG A 161 4.68 -5.86 -19.50
N ILE A 162 4.92 -6.52 -18.37
CA ILE A 162 5.05 -7.98 -18.33
C ILE A 162 3.71 -8.63 -18.69
N ASN A 163 2.59 -8.19 -18.11
CA ASN A 163 1.26 -8.74 -18.41
C ASN A 163 0.85 -8.57 -19.89
N GLU A 164 1.33 -7.51 -20.55
CA GLU A 164 1.17 -7.30 -21.99
C GLU A 164 2.03 -8.27 -22.80
N ALA A 165 3.33 -8.38 -22.47
CA ALA A 165 4.24 -9.32 -23.12
C ALA A 165 3.78 -10.78 -22.95
N GLU A 166 3.35 -11.17 -21.74
CA GLU A 166 2.84 -12.50 -21.44
C GLU A 166 1.59 -12.84 -22.28
N PHE A 167 0.67 -11.89 -22.43
CA PHE A 167 -0.53 -12.10 -23.24
C PHE A 167 -0.19 -12.35 -24.71
N GLN A 168 0.86 -11.71 -25.24
CA GLN A 168 1.31 -11.88 -26.62
C GLN A 168 2.11 -13.18 -26.83
N HIS A 169 2.93 -13.57 -25.85
CA HIS A 169 3.97 -14.60 -26.05
C HIS A 169 3.70 -15.91 -25.30
N ILE A 170 2.76 -15.97 -24.37
CA ILE A 170 2.44 -17.20 -23.61
C ILE A 170 1.15 -17.82 -24.16
N PRO A 171 1.24 -18.90 -24.98
CA PRO A 171 0.06 -19.51 -25.58
C PRO A 171 -0.90 -20.13 -24.55
N VAL A 172 -0.44 -20.43 -23.32
CA VAL A 172 -1.32 -20.99 -22.28
C VAL A 172 -2.45 -20.05 -21.89
N LEU A 173 -2.27 -18.73 -22.06
CA LEU A 173 -3.28 -17.74 -21.70
C LEU A 173 -4.45 -17.71 -22.70
N THR A 174 -4.17 -18.01 -23.96
CA THR A 174 -5.11 -17.88 -25.09
C THR A 174 -5.52 -19.22 -25.73
N ARG A 175 -4.79 -20.31 -25.48
CA ARG A 175 -5.19 -21.65 -25.96
C ARG A 175 -6.37 -22.17 -25.16
N ALA A 176 -7.19 -23.03 -25.79
CA ALA A 176 -8.30 -23.68 -25.11
C ALA A 176 -7.82 -24.61 -23.95
N PRO A 177 -8.46 -24.56 -22.76
CA PRO A 177 -9.48 -23.60 -22.37
C PRO A 177 -8.86 -22.22 -22.08
N GLU A 178 -9.37 -21.19 -22.75
CA GLU A 178 -8.86 -19.81 -22.63
C GLU A 178 -8.87 -19.36 -21.17
N LEU A 179 -7.79 -18.70 -20.74
CA LEU A 179 -7.69 -18.06 -19.44
C LEU A 179 -7.91 -16.55 -19.53
N ARG A 180 -7.55 -15.95 -20.67
CA ARG A 180 -7.67 -14.51 -20.91
C ARG A 180 -7.99 -14.23 -22.39
N ARG A 181 -8.85 -13.24 -22.62
CA ARG A 181 -9.20 -12.67 -23.92
C ARG A 181 -8.68 -11.24 -24.01
N GLN A 182 -8.81 -10.63 -25.18
CA GLN A 182 -8.43 -9.24 -25.39
C GLN A 182 -9.30 -8.27 -24.58
N ASP A 183 -10.57 -8.59 -24.43
CA ASP A 183 -11.61 -7.74 -23.82
C ASP A 183 -12.05 -8.21 -22.42
N ALA A 184 -11.65 -9.41 -21.99
CA ALA A 184 -12.08 -9.98 -20.72
C ALA A 184 -11.07 -10.97 -20.12
N SER A 185 -11.11 -11.10 -18.79
CA SER A 185 -10.42 -12.17 -18.05
C SER A 185 -11.41 -13.24 -17.62
N ARG A 186 -10.98 -14.50 -17.55
CA ARG A 186 -11.83 -15.57 -17.02
C ARG A 186 -12.09 -15.35 -15.53
N ASP A 187 -13.33 -15.54 -15.10
CA ASP A 187 -13.69 -15.53 -13.68
C ASP A 187 -13.31 -16.87 -13.04
N PRO A 188 -12.35 -16.90 -12.09
CA PRO A 188 -11.94 -18.15 -11.44
C PRO A 188 -13.07 -18.79 -10.64
N ARG A 189 -14.09 -18.03 -10.21
CA ARG A 189 -15.26 -18.55 -9.48
C ARG A 189 -16.11 -19.51 -10.33
N TYR A 190 -16.03 -19.41 -11.65
CA TYR A 190 -16.68 -20.33 -12.60
C TYR A 190 -15.77 -21.45 -13.11
N SER A 191 -14.50 -21.46 -12.71
CA SER A 191 -13.54 -22.44 -13.20
C SER A 191 -13.61 -23.79 -12.45
N HIS A 192 -14.38 -23.88 -11.36
CA HIS A 192 -14.48 -25.08 -10.53
C HIS A 192 -15.93 -25.52 -10.32
N LEU A 193 -16.15 -26.82 -10.14
CA LEU A 193 -17.46 -27.43 -9.84
C LEU A 193 -18.03 -26.97 -8.47
N LEU A 194 -17.18 -26.47 -7.57
CA LEU A 194 -17.55 -25.97 -6.25
C LEU A 194 -17.51 -24.43 -6.26
N GLN A 195 -18.68 -23.82 -6.27
CA GLN A 195 -18.84 -22.37 -6.19
C GLN A 195 -18.82 -21.95 -4.71
N ILE A 196 -17.81 -21.19 -4.31
CA ILE A 196 -17.79 -20.54 -2.99
C ILE A 196 -18.44 -19.16 -3.17
N LEU A 197 -19.69 -19.04 -2.76
CA LEU A 197 -20.43 -17.77 -2.74
C LEU A 197 -20.69 -17.34 -1.30
N ARG A 198 -20.56 -16.05 -1.02
CA ARG A 198 -20.91 -15.51 0.30
C ARG A 198 -22.44 -15.47 0.41
N GLY A 199 -23.01 -15.99 1.49
CA GLY A 199 -24.47 -16.06 1.65
C GLY A 199 -25.22 -14.72 1.51
N SER A 200 -24.55 -13.60 1.79
CA SER A 200 -25.09 -12.24 1.59
C SER A 200 -25.21 -11.83 0.12
N GLU A 201 -24.37 -12.37 -0.76
CA GLU A 201 -24.38 -12.07 -2.21
C GLU A 201 -25.52 -12.77 -2.95
N LEU A 202 -26.13 -13.78 -2.33
CA LEU A 202 -27.28 -14.50 -2.89
C LEU A 202 -28.59 -13.70 -2.78
N ALA A 203 -28.67 -12.79 -1.80
CA ALA A 203 -29.89 -12.04 -1.47
C ALA A 203 -29.99 -10.68 -2.18
N ASP A 204 -28.85 -10.10 -2.59
CA ASP A 204 -28.86 -8.87 -3.36
C ASP A 204 -29.27 -9.17 -4.81
N ALA A 205 -30.30 -8.47 -5.31
CA ALA A 205 -30.67 -8.44 -6.73
C ALA A 205 -29.54 -7.93 -7.66
N ARG A 206 -28.38 -7.58 -7.08
CA ARG A 206 -27.09 -7.27 -7.69
C ARG A 206 -26.07 -8.40 -7.60
N ALA A 207 -26.51 -9.65 -7.51
CA ALA A 207 -25.84 -10.75 -8.20
C ALA A 207 -25.79 -10.40 -9.70
N ARG A 208 -24.99 -9.38 -10.06
CA ARG A 208 -24.66 -9.04 -11.44
C ARG A 208 -24.22 -10.34 -12.04
N ASN A 209 -24.91 -10.78 -13.10
CA ASN A 209 -24.55 -11.87 -13.99
C ASN A 209 -23.13 -12.32 -13.69
N ILE A 210 -22.98 -13.29 -12.78
CA ILE A 210 -21.64 -13.74 -12.45
C ILE A 210 -21.28 -14.55 -13.70
N THR A 211 -20.60 -13.89 -14.62
CA THR A 211 -20.30 -14.41 -15.95
C THR A 211 -19.00 -15.19 -15.86
N ALA A 212 -18.83 -16.19 -16.72
CA ALA A 212 -17.55 -16.90 -16.81
C ALA A 212 -16.38 -15.96 -17.21
N TRP A 213 -16.69 -14.74 -17.65
CA TRP A 213 -15.77 -13.73 -18.16
C TRP A 213 -16.05 -12.37 -17.50
N ILE A 214 -15.02 -11.71 -17.01
CA ILE A 214 -15.05 -10.37 -16.43
C ILE A 214 -14.54 -9.40 -17.50
N PRO A 215 -15.42 -8.56 -18.08
CA PRO A 215 -15.02 -7.57 -19.08
C PRO A 215 -14.11 -6.49 -18.49
N PHE A 216 -13.10 -6.07 -19.25
CA PHE A 216 -12.18 -5.02 -18.81
C PHE A 216 -12.79 -3.62 -18.84
N ASP A 217 -13.84 -3.40 -19.64
CA ASP A 217 -14.62 -2.16 -19.71
C ASP A 217 -15.70 -2.03 -18.62
N SER A 218 -15.85 -3.06 -17.77
CA SER A 218 -16.81 -3.08 -16.67
C SER A 218 -16.16 -2.76 -15.32
N ASN A 219 -16.91 -2.14 -14.42
CA ASN A 219 -16.50 -1.87 -13.04
C ASN A 219 -17.63 -2.13 -12.02
N ASP A 220 -17.31 -2.03 -10.73
CA ASP A 220 -18.27 -2.20 -9.63
C ASP A 220 -19.30 -1.07 -9.53
N GLY A 221 -19.22 -0.04 -10.36
CA GLY A 221 -20.14 1.09 -10.40
C GLY A 221 -21.04 1.10 -11.63
N THR A 222 -21.61 2.27 -11.89
CA THR A 222 -22.29 2.63 -13.13
C THR A 222 -21.48 3.64 -13.94
N VAL A 223 -20.18 3.71 -13.69
CA VAL A 223 -19.29 4.69 -14.32
C VAL A 223 -18.77 4.12 -15.62
N ILE A 224 -18.86 4.92 -16.68
CA ILE A 224 -18.22 4.61 -17.96
C ILE A 224 -16.72 4.79 -17.78
N LEU A 225 -15.95 3.76 -18.08
CA LEU A 225 -14.49 3.81 -18.05
C LEU A 225 -13.97 4.51 -19.30
N ASP A 226 -12.92 5.31 -19.14
CA ASP A 226 -12.20 5.87 -20.28
C ASP A 226 -11.26 4.82 -20.91
N ALA A 227 -10.74 5.12 -22.10
CA ALA A 227 -9.89 4.18 -22.85
C ALA A 227 -8.58 3.85 -22.12
N ASP A 228 -8.05 4.79 -21.34
CA ASP A 228 -6.79 4.61 -20.61
C ASP A 228 -6.99 3.67 -19.41
N GLU A 229 -8.11 3.79 -18.68
CA GLU A 229 -8.48 2.90 -17.59
C GLU A 229 -8.79 1.48 -18.12
N VAL A 230 -9.47 1.35 -19.26
CA VAL A 230 -9.67 0.03 -19.88
C VAL A 230 -8.34 -0.60 -20.29
N THR A 231 -7.41 0.18 -20.85
CA THR A 231 -6.06 -0.29 -21.21
C THR A 231 -5.26 -0.68 -19.96
N ALA A 232 -5.35 0.10 -18.89
CA ALA A 232 -4.72 -0.24 -17.62
C ALA A 232 -5.26 -1.57 -17.08
N ARG A 233 -6.58 -1.78 -17.12
CA ARG A 233 -7.25 -3.01 -16.67
C ARG A 233 -6.88 -4.22 -17.52
N THR A 234 -6.78 -4.07 -18.85
CA THR A 234 -6.30 -5.16 -19.72
C THR A 234 -4.87 -5.53 -19.34
N GLN A 235 -4.03 -4.58 -18.91
CA GLN A 235 -2.66 -4.80 -18.44
C GLN A 235 -2.58 -5.20 -16.94
N GLY A 236 -3.71 -5.44 -16.27
CA GLY A 236 -3.77 -5.91 -14.89
C GLY A 236 -3.69 -4.81 -13.81
N LEU A 237 -3.75 -3.53 -14.18
CA LEU A 237 -3.88 -2.41 -13.23
C LEU A 237 -5.36 -2.07 -13.04
N ILE A 238 -5.86 -2.24 -11.82
CA ILE A 238 -7.28 -2.04 -11.48
C ILE A 238 -7.39 -0.93 -10.44
N LEU A 239 -8.08 0.15 -10.78
CA LEU A 239 -8.44 1.21 -9.83
C LEU A 239 -9.79 0.89 -9.17
N LEU A 240 -9.82 0.97 -7.84
CA LEU A 240 -11.05 0.76 -7.06
C LEU A 240 -11.67 2.10 -6.71
N ARG A 241 -12.83 2.41 -7.30
CA ARG A 241 -13.52 3.71 -7.13
C ARG A 241 -14.68 3.67 -6.15
N ILE A 242 -15.26 2.51 -5.87
CA ILE A 242 -16.41 2.40 -4.97
C ILE A 242 -15.95 2.35 -3.52
N ASN A 243 -16.38 3.32 -2.72
CA ASN A 243 -16.16 3.38 -1.29
C ASN A 243 -17.36 2.77 -0.54
N TYR A 244 -17.10 1.65 0.13
CA TYR A 244 -18.12 0.94 0.92
C TYR A 244 -18.19 1.42 2.38
N ARG A 245 -17.26 2.26 2.84
CA ARG A 245 -17.08 2.61 4.25
C ARG A 245 -17.79 3.90 4.63
N THR A 246 -17.64 4.95 3.84
CA THR A 246 -18.03 6.32 4.16
C THR A 246 -19.45 6.64 3.68
N GLN A 247 -20.15 7.51 4.42
CA GLN A 247 -21.46 8.03 4.01
C GLN A 247 -21.35 8.95 2.79
N GLY A 248 -22.37 8.96 1.93
CA GLY A 248 -22.29 9.62 0.62
C GLY A 248 -22.06 11.13 0.67
N GLY A 249 -22.70 11.86 1.57
CA GLY A 249 -22.48 13.31 1.69
C GLY A 249 -21.09 13.67 2.20
N LEU A 250 -20.61 12.98 3.23
CA LEU A 250 -19.24 13.17 3.73
C LEU A 250 -18.21 12.86 2.64
N LEU A 251 -18.38 11.77 1.90
CA LEU A 251 -17.46 11.40 0.83
C LEU A 251 -17.41 12.44 -0.30
N ARG A 252 -18.54 13.09 -0.63
CA ARG A 252 -18.56 14.19 -1.63
C ARG A 252 -17.71 15.37 -1.17
N VAL A 253 -17.87 15.80 0.09
CA VAL A 253 -17.05 16.88 0.67
C VAL A 253 -15.58 16.51 0.67
N MET A 254 -15.24 15.26 1.04
CA MET A 254 -13.85 14.80 1.04
C MET A 254 -13.23 14.77 -0.37
N ASN A 255 -14.00 14.41 -1.40
CA ASN A 255 -13.52 14.45 -2.78
C ASN A 255 -13.09 15.87 -3.19
N GLU A 256 -13.87 16.89 -2.83
CA GLU A 256 -13.52 18.31 -3.11
C GLU A 256 -12.19 18.70 -2.43
N TRP A 257 -11.95 18.23 -1.19
CA TRP A 257 -10.69 18.50 -0.51
C TRP A 257 -9.50 17.79 -1.16
N TRP A 258 -9.68 16.54 -1.60
CA TRP A 258 -8.59 15.79 -2.20
C TRP A 258 -8.17 16.37 -3.56
N GLU A 259 -9.11 16.89 -4.34
CA GLU A 259 -8.81 17.63 -5.58
C GLU A 259 -7.88 18.81 -5.29
N ASP A 260 -8.15 19.58 -4.23
CA ASP A 260 -7.34 20.72 -3.83
C ASP A 260 -5.99 20.31 -3.20
N VAL A 261 -6.00 19.34 -2.28
CA VAL A 261 -4.80 18.89 -1.53
C VAL A 261 -3.77 18.21 -2.44
N PHE A 262 -4.21 17.45 -3.44
CA PHE A 262 -3.33 16.77 -4.38
C PHE A 262 -3.10 17.54 -5.69
N ASP A 263 -3.51 18.81 -5.75
CA ASP A 263 -3.30 19.67 -6.91
C ASP A 263 -1.80 19.87 -7.22
N GLU A 264 -1.47 19.94 -8.50
CA GLU A 264 -0.09 20.07 -8.97
C GLU A 264 0.60 21.34 -8.47
N ARG A 265 -0.16 22.39 -8.14
CA ARG A 265 0.35 23.64 -7.55
C ARG A 265 1.07 23.43 -6.21
N HIS A 266 0.80 22.32 -5.52
CA HIS A 266 1.46 21.95 -4.27
C HIS A 266 2.73 21.10 -4.48
N ARG A 267 3.06 20.73 -5.73
CA ARG A 267 4.28 19.97 -6.04
C ARG A 267 5.49 20.90 -6.02
N PHE A 268 6.45 20.59 -5.14
CA PHE A 268 7.75 21.26 -5.10
C PHE A 268 8.62 20.86 -6.30
N PHE A 269 8.48 19.63 -6.77
CA PHE A 269 9.20 19.09 -7.93
C PHE A 269 8.16 18.59 -8.95
N SER A 270 7.98 19.32 -10.05
CA SER A 270 6.93 19.03 -11.03
C SER A 270 6.97 17.60 -11.57
N ASP A 271 8.19 17.07 -11.77
CA ASP A 271 8.43 15.82 -12.50
C ASP A 271 8.65 14.63 -11.55
N ALA A 272 8.41 14.80 -10.25
CA ALA A 272 8.60 13.74 -9.27
C ALA A 272 7.46 12.71 -9.33
N ASP A 273 7.84 11.43 -9.30
CA ASP A 273 6.96 10.28 -9.43
C ASP A 273 6.37 9.76 -8.11
N TYR A 274 6.67 10.42 -7.00
CA TYR A 274 6.17 10.08 -5.67
C TYR A 274 4.94 10.89 -5.24
N TYR A 275 4.52 11.91 -6.01
CA TYR A 275 3.29 12.64 -5.71
C TYR A 275 2.07 11.79 -6.03
N ALA A 276 1.12 11.75 -5.09
CA ALA A 276 -0.19 11.13 -5.30
C ALA A 276 -1.09 12.07 -6.12
N GLU A 277 -2.08 11.49 -6.79
CA GLU A 277 -3.09 12.20 -7.55
C GLU A 277 -4.46 12.02 -6.90
N ALA A 278 -5.31 13.04 -7.02
CA ALA A 278 -6.69 12.94 -6.57
C ALA A 278 -7.43 11.86 -7.37
N GLN A 279 -8.19 11.03 -6.65
CA GLN A 279 -9.07 10.04 -7.27
C GLN A 279 -10.46 10.23 -6.69
N GLN A 280 -11.42 10.56 -7.55
CA GLN A 280 -12.80 10.70 -7.12
C GLN A 280 -13.40 9.35 -6.72
N LEU A 281 -13.82 9.25 -5.45
CA LEU A 281 -14.45 8.06 -4.90
C LEU A 281 -15.97 8.18 -4.93
N ILE A 282 -16.64 7.05 -5.15
CA ILE A 282 -18.09 6.97 -5.30
C ILE A 282 -18.64 6.16 -4.13
N PRO A 283 -19.62 6.67 -3.38
CA PRO A 283 -20.17 5.92 -2.27
C PRO A 283 -20.94 4.71 -2.81
N GLN A 284 -20.88 3.60 -2.07
CA GLN A 284 -21.75 2.47 -2.39
C GLN A 284 -23.23 2.90 -2.41
N PRO A 285 -24.08 2.33 -3.30
CA PRO A 285 -25.42 2.87 -3.52
C PRO A 285 -26.33 2.91 -2.28
N SER A 286 -26.17 1.99 -1.33
CA SER A 286 -26.90 2.01 -0.06
C SER A 286 -26.56 3.19 0.86
N LYS A 287 -25.37 3.79 0.71
CA LYS A 287 -24.90 4.94 1.49
C LYS A 287 -24.97 6.27 0.74
N GLN A 288 -25.29 6.25 -0.55
CA GLN A 288 -25.22 7.42 -1.42
C GLN A 288 -26.09 8.60 -0.96
N LYS A 289 -27.28 8.29 -0.40
CA LYS A 289 -28.24 9.28 0.10
C LYS A 289 -27.97 9.73 1.54
N ASN A 290 -27.08 9.06 2.26
CA ASN A 290 -26.77 9.40 3.65
C ASN A 290 -25.87 10.65 3.65
N SER A 291 -26.23 11.68 4.40
CA SER A 291 -25.45 12.90 4.51
C SER A 291 -24.09 12.65 5.16
N GLY A 292 -24.06 12.01 6.33
CA GLY A 292 -22.90 12.07 7.20
C GLY A 292 -22.73 13.48 7.78
N THR A 293 -21.89 13.60 8.81
CA THR A 293 -21.68 14.87 9.52
C THR A 293 -20.19 15.10 9.69
N LEU A 294 -19.76 16.34 9.45
CA LEU A 294 -18.42 16.83 9.73
C LEU A 294 -18.55 18.01 10.69
N GLU A 295 -17.79 17.99 11.77
CA GLU A 295 -17.80 19.04 12.79
C GLU A 295 -16.38 19.53 13.05
N TRP A 296 -16.20 20.85 13.06
CA TRP A 296 -14.94 21.51 13.41
C TRP A 296 -15.07 22.09 14.82
N ILE A 297 -14.22 21.63 15.74
CA ILE A 297 -14.14 22.18 17.11
C ILE A 297 -12.90 23.07 17.18
N CYS A 298 -13.10 24.38 17.08
CA CYS A 298 -12.02 25.37 17.05
C CYS A 298 -12.07 26.27 18.30
N PRO A 299 -11.34 25.95 19.39
CA PRO A 299 -11.27 26.83 20.55
C PRO A 299 -10.66 28.18 20.19
N VAL A 300 -11.29 29.26 20.68
CA VAL A 300 -10.67 30.58 20.70
C VAL A 300 -9.51 30.64 21.70
N ARG A 301 -8.39 31.21 21.26
CA ARG A 301 -7.12 31.31 22.02
C ARG A 301 -6.99 32.55 22.91
N ASP A 302 -7.97 33.44 22.86
CA ASP A 302 -7.97 34.75 23.51
C ASP A 302 -8.30 34.70 25.01
N GLY A 303 -8.69 33.53 25.54
CA GLY A 303 -9.26 33.46 26.90
C GLY A 303 -10.78 33.40 26.95
N GLY A 304 -11.45 33.59 25.81
CA GLY A 304 -12.90 33.71 25.71
C GLY A 304 -13.41 35.10 26.12
N GLU A 305 -12.57 36.14 26.06
CA GLU A 305 -12.99 37.51 26.36
C GLU A 305 -13.74 38.15 25.17
N SER A 306 -13.51 37.67 23.94
CA SER A 306 -14.12 38.21 22.72
C SER A 306 -14.37 37.14 21.64
N ASP A 307 -15.41 37.32 20.83
CA ASP A 307 -15.70 36.45 19.69
C ASP A 307 -14.68 36.67 18.54
N PRO A 308 -14.39 35.64 17.72
CA PRO A 308 -13.48 35.80 16.58
C PRO A 308 -14.07 36.75 15.51
N PRO A 309 -13.22 37.38 14.68
CA PRO A 309 -13.64 38.20 13.54
C PRO A 309 -14.66 37.49 12.65
N ARG A 310 -15.66 38.25 12.16
CA ARG A 310 -16.78 37.73 11.35
C ARG A 310 -16.45 37.51 9.87
N GLU A 311 -15.34 38.06 9.37
CA GLU A 311 -14.93 37.94 7.97
C GLU A 311 -14.12 36.66 7.73
N LEU A 312 -14.65 35.75 6.90
CA LEU A 312 -14.05 34.45 6.59
C LEU A 312 -12.71 34.52 5.84
N THR A 313 -12.41 35.66 5.23
CA THR A 313 -11.12 35.94 4.55
C THR A 313 -10.03 36.40 5.50
N THR A 314 -10.39 36.74 6.75
CA THR A 314 -9.42 37.11 7.77
C THR A 314 -8.72 35.84 8.24
N TYR A 315 -7.42 35.78 7.99
CA TYR A 315 -6.59 34.69 8.53
C TYR A 315 -6.65 34.72 10.05
N LEU A 316 -7.29 33.69 10.62
CA LEU A 316 -7.18 33.40 12.03
C LEU A 316 -6.02 32.43 12.19
N ASP A 317 -5.07 32.79 13.05
CA ASP A 317 -4.03 31.87 13.45
C ASP A 317 -4.49 31.14 14.73
N PRO A 318 -5.13 29.96 14.63
CA PRO A 318 -5.43 29.14 15.80
C PRO A 318 -4.15 28.57 16.43
N PHE A 319 -2.95 28.96 15.95
CA PHE A 319 -1.63 28.66 16.48
C PHE A 319 -0.83 29.90 16.92
N GLY A 320 -1.41 31.11 16.84
CA GLY A 320 -0.78 32.39 17.19
C GLY A 320 -0.64 32.65 18.70
N PRO A 321 0.03 33.75 19.11
CA PRO A 321 0.37 34.04 20.50
C PRO A 321 -0.86 34.48 21.32
N GLY A 322 -1.63 33.50 21.79
CA GLY A 322 -2.61 33.61 22.88
C GLY A 322 -2.21 32.71 24.05
N LYS A 323 -2.81 32.88 25.24
CA LYS A 323 -2.43 32.16 26.48
C LYS A 323 -2.26 30.63 26.26
N PRO A 324 -1.38 29.96 27.01
CA PRO A 324 -0.78 28.65 26.65
C PRO A 324 -1.72 27.44 26.62
N ASP A 325 -3.00 27.60 27.00
CA ASP A 325 -3.83 26.46 27.39
C ASP A 325 -4.80 25.95 26.30
N SER A 326 -4.34 26.04 25.06
CA SER A 326 -5.05 25.54 23.88
C SER A 326 -5.34 24.04 23.98
N ALA A 327 -4.42 23.25 24.55
CA ALA A 327 -4.55 21.81 24.63
C ALA A 327 -5.63 21.37 25.62
N GLU A 328 -5.70 21.97 26.82
CA GLU A 328 -6.74 21.68 27.81
C GLU A 328 -8.14 22.00 27.26
N ARG A 329 -8.32 23.15 26.60
CA ARG A 329 -9.63 23.50 26.01
C ARG A 329 -10.03 22.58 24.87
N GLN A 330 -9.10 22.22 24.00
CA GLN A 330 -9.35 21.26 22.92
C GLN A 330 -9.80 19.92 23.50
N ALA A 331 -9.04 19.39 24.46
CA ALA A 331 -9.35 18.14 25.14
C ALA A 331 -10.72 18.17 25.84
N MET A 332 -10.99 19.22 26.62
CA MET A 332 -12.26 19.41 27.31
C MET A 332 -13.43 19.43 26.33
N MET A 333 -13.37 20.23 25.27
CA MET A 333 -14.47 20.32 24.30
C MET A 333 -14.69 19.02 23.53
N ILE A 334 -13.61 18.31 23.16
CA ILE A 334 -13.71 17.00 22.53
C ILE A 334 -14.38 16.00 23.49
N ALA A 335 -13.95 15.95 24.75
CA ALA A 335 -14.53 15.07 25.76
C ALA A 335 -16.02 15.40 26.02
N MET A 336 -16.38 16.68 26.13
CA MET A 336 -17.77 17.12 26.24
C MET A 336 -18.60 16.73 25.02
N ARG A 337 -18.04 16.84 23.81
CA ARG A 337 -18.75 16.44 22.59
C ARG A 337 -18.97 14.93 22.55
N ILE A 338 -17.97 14.13 22.94
CA ILE A 338 -18.08 12.66 23.05
C ILE A 338 -19.18 12.28 24.05
N ARG A 339 -19.20 12.90 25.24
CA ARG A 339 -20.27 12.70 26.23
C ARG A 339 -21.64 13.00 25.63
N ALA A 340 -21.79 14.14 24.94
CA ALA A 340 -23.07 14.51 24.33
C ALA A 340 -23.53 13.52 23.23
N LEU A 341 -22.60 13.02 22.41
CA LEU A 341 -22.88 12.01 21.39
C LEU A 341 -23.34 10.67 22.02
N HIS A 342 -22.71 10.25 23.11
CA HIS A 342 -23.11 9.05 23.83
C HIS A 342 -24.47 9.18 24.50
N ASP A 343 -24.70 10.31 25.17
CA ASP A 343 -25.95 10.57 25.86
C ASP A 343 -27.12 10.83 24.88
N GLY A 344 -26.80 11.12 23.61
CA GLY A 344 -27.77 11.52 22.58
C GLY A 344 -28.37 12.89 22.87
N THR A 345 -27.58 13.80 23.44
CA THR A 345 -28.02 15.14 23.83
C THR A 345 -27.60 16.19 22.79
N SER A 346 -28.44 17.21 22.61
CA SER A 346 -28.10 18.35 21.77
C SER A 346 -27.03 19.20 22.44
N THR A 347 -26.17 19.81 21.62
CA THR A 347 -25.20 20.79 22.10
C THR A 347 -25.60 22.17 21.59
N ARG A 348 -24.98 23.22 22.12
CA ARG A 348 -25.22 24.59 21.66
C ARG A 348 -23.92 25.33 21.52
N VAL A 349 -23.82 26.11 20.46
CA VAL A 349 -22.70 27.03 20.23
C VAL A 349 -23.27 28.43 20.16
N ARG A 350 -22.58 29.39 20.76
CA ARG A 350 -22.95 30.79 20.64
C ARG A 350 -22.39 31.32 19.33
N GLY A 351 -23.26 31.83 18.47
CA GLY A 351 -22.86 32.48 17.22
C GLY A 351 -22.22 33.84 17.50
N ALA A 352 -21.51 34.37 16.49
CA ALA A 352 -20.89 35.70 16.57
C ALA A 352 -21.92 36.85 16.67
N ASP A 353 -23.20 36.56 16.43
CA ASP A 353 -24.36 37.42 16.68
C ASP A 353 -24.79 37.43 18.15
N GLY A 354 -24.16 36.62 19.01
CA GLY A 354 -24.51 36.44 20.41
C GLY A 354 -25.63 35.45 20.66
N GLU A 355 -26.24 34.91 19.60
CA GLU A 355 -27.37 33.98 19.65
C GLU A 355 -26.92 32.53 19.84
N TRP A 356 -27.69 31.76 20.61
CA TRP A 356 -27.41 30.34 20.80
C TRP A 356 -27.95 29.52 19.63
N ARG A 357 -27.07 28.84 18.91
CA ARG A 357 -27.43 27.90 17.85
C ARG A 357 -27.36 26.49 18.40
N VAL A 358 -28.49 25.77 18.34
CA VAL A 358 -28.60 24.39 18.79
C VAL A 358 -28.07 23.46 17.71
N ILE A 359 -27.09 22.65 18.07
CA ILE A 359 -26.61 21.52 17.28
C ILE A 359 -27.42 20.32 17.75
N GLN A 360 -28.33 19.86 16.89
CA GLN A 360 -29.22 18.74 17.23
C GLN A 360 -28.42 17.47 17.53
N SER A 361 -28.94 16.67 18.46
CA SER A 361 -28.39 15.35 18.74
C SER A 361 -28.51 14.46 17.52
N VAL A 362 -27.50 13.62 17.31
CA VAL A 362 -27.58 12.47 16.40
C VAL A 362 -28.00 11.23 17.17
N GLU A 363 -28.10 10.09 16.46
CA GLU A 363 -28.25 8.78 17.08
C GLU A 363 -27.15 8.54 18.12
N LYS A 364 -27.48 7.86 19.22
CA LYS A 364 -26.53 7.60 20.29
C LYS A 364 -25.35 6.80 19.76
N VAL A 365 -24.15 7.20 20.18
CA VAL A 365 -22.90 6.54 19.78
C VAL A 365 -22.28 5.83 20.98
N GLU A 366 -21.94 4.56 20.81
CA GLU A 366 -21.22 3.82 21.85
C GLU A 366 -19.75 4.27 21.90
N TYR A 367 -19.13 4.27 23.09
CA TYR A 367 -17.72 4.69 23.20
C TYR A 367 -16.79 3.83 22.34
N GLY A 368 -17.13 2.56 22.12
CA GLY A 368 -16.36 1.65 21.28
C GLY A 368 -16.31 2.03 19.80
N ASP A 369 -17.24 2.88 19.34
CA ASP A 369 -17.29 3.37 17.96
C ASP A 369 -16.49 4.66 17.75
N ILE A 370 -15.93 5.22 18.83
CA ILE A 370 -15.22 6.50 18.82
C ILE A 370 -13.71 6.27 18.81
N MET A 371 -13.04 6.83 17.80
CA MET A 371 -11.57 6.82 17.68
C MET A 371 -11.03 8.25 17.63
N ILE A 372 -10.06 8.55 18.49
CA ILE A 372 -9.37 9.86 18.50
C ILE A 372 -8.00 9.67 17.87
N LEU A 373 -7.78 10.29 16.70
CA LEU A 373 -6.50 10.27 16.00
C LEU A 373 -5.71 11.54 16.34
N MET A 374 -4.43 11.37 16.67
CA MET A 374 -3.50 12.47 16.96
C MET A 374 -2.23 12.29 16.13
N ALA A 375 -1.72 13.38 15.54
CA ALA A 375 -0.51 13.34 14.72
C ALA A 375 0.76 13.01 15.53
N SER A 376 0.78 13.36 16.81
CA SER A 376 1.88 13.02 17.72
C SER A 376 1.35 12.68 19.12
N ARG A 377 2.13 11.90 19.88
CA ARG A 377 1.81 11.47 21.25
C ARG A 377 2.25 12.50 22.31
N GLY A 378 2.22 13.80 21.98
CA GLY A 378 2.65 14.88 22.87
C GLY A 378 1.65 15.20 23.99
N ASP A 379 1.83 16.35 24.65
CA ASP A 379 1.10 16.79 25.85
C ASP A 379 -0.44 16.75 25.73
N LEU A 380 -0.98 16.86 24.52
CA LEU A 380 -2.41 16.73 24.25
C LEU A 380 -2.96 15.35 24.62
N ARG A 381 -2.17 14.27 24.51
CA ARG A 381 -2.61 12.90 24.84
C ARG A 381 -2.99 12.78 26.31
N ASP A 382 -2.09 13.16 27.20
CA ASP A 382 -2.28 13.00 28.64
C ASP A 382 -3.39 13.93 29.13
N THR A 383 -3.46 15.12 28.54
CA THR A 383 -4.55 16.08 28.74
C THR A 383 -5.90 15.52 28.30
N MET A 384 -5.97 14.90 27.11
CA MET A 384 -7.16 14.24 26.60
C MET A 384 -7.62 13.11 27.52
N ILE A 385 -6.71 12.20 27.88
CA ILE A 385 -7.03 11.06 28.76
C ILE A 385 -7.62 11.54 30.08
N ARG A 386 -7.03 12.58 30.68
CA ARG A 386 -7.51 13.18 31.92
C ARG A 386 -8.93 13.74 31.77
N HIS A 387 -9.21 14.57 30.78
CA HIS A 387 -10.57 15.11 30.53
C HIS A 387 -11.60 14.02 30.25
N LEU A 388 -11.24 12.98 29.51
CA LEU A 388 -12.10 11.83 29.28
C LEU A 388 -12.45 11.14 30.61
N HIS A 389 -11.45 10.87 31.47
CA HIS A 389 -11.66 10.26 32.78
C HIS A 389 -12.46 11.15 33.74
N ASP A 390 -12.19 12.45 33.78
CA ASP A 390 -12.87 13.41 34.65
C ASP A 390 -14.36 13.49 34.34
N LEU A 391 -14.74 13.32 33.07
CA LEU A 391 -16.15 13.18 32.70
C LEU A 391 -16.68 11.78 32.99
N GLY A 392 -15.85 10.74 33.04
CA GLY A 392 -16.23 9.33 33.18
C GLY A 392 -16.35 8.58 31.85
N ILE A 393 -15.67 9.05 30.80
CA ILE A 393 -15.54 8.37 29.50
C ILE A 393 -14.45 7.29 29.61
N PRO A 394 -14.75 6.02 29.31
CA PRO A 394 -13.71 4.99 29.22
C PRO A 394 -12.80 5.28 28.02
N ALA A 395 -11.49 5.38 28.26
CA ALA A 395 -10.51 5.65 27.23
C ALA A 395 -9.33 4.67 27.33
N GLN A 396 -8.81 4.24 26.18
CA GLN A 396 -7.60 3.45 26.08
C GLN A 396 -6.67 4.10 25.06
N ALA A 397 -5.41 4.27 25.43
CA ALA A 397 -4.34 4.70 24.54
C ALA A 397 -3.20 3.68 24.56
N ASP A 398 -2.57 3.47 23.41
CA ASP A 398 -1.41 2.58 23.30
C ASP A 398 -0.27 3.09 24.19
N ARG A 399 0.17 2.24 25.14
CA ARG A 399 1.29 2.54 26.04
C ARG A 399 2.60 2.66 25.26
N GLU A 400 3.52 3.48 25.77
CA GLU A 400 4.93 3.43 25.34
C GLU A 400 5.54 2.07 25.68
N GLY A 401 6.25 1.48 24.72
CA GLY A 401 7.36 0.56 25.00
C GLY A 401 7.04 -0.78 25.68
N GLY A 402 7.16 -1.86 24.92
CA GLY A 402 7.28 -3.22 25.45
C GLY A 402 7.55 -4.27 24.38
N LEU A 403 7.15 -4.01 23.12
CA LEU A 403 7.29 -5.01 22.05
C LEU A 403 8.74 -5.35 21.66
N LEU A 404 9.70 -4.47 21.98
CA LEU A 404 11.13 -4.65 21.65
C LEU A 404 12.05 -4.63 22.88
N ARG A 405 11.51 -4.68 24.11
CA ARG A 405 12.30 -5.08 25.28
C ARG A 405 12.21 -6.60 25.41
N ARG A 406 13.03 -7.31 24.65
CA ARG A 406 13.41 -8.70 24.91
C ARG A 406 14.91 -8.80 24.96
#